data_AF-A0A850DVE1-F1
#
_entry.id   AF-A0A850DVE1-F1
#
_cell.length_a   1.000
_cell.length_b   1.000
_cell.length_c   1.000
_cell.angle_alpha   90.00
_cell.angle_beta   90.00
_cell.angle_gamma   90.00
#
_symmetry.space_group_name_H-M   'P 1'
#
loop_
_entity.id
_entity.type
_entity.pdbx_description
1 polymer ?
#
loop_
_entity_poly.entity_id
_entity_poly.type
_entity_poly.pdbx_seq_one_letter_code
_entity_poly.pdbx_strand_id
1 'polypeptide(L)'
;MTTIRPTVLATLLALLTVLLLGGCTRGFLETPSPKGSEDALAALLDDLRALPGVARAEGDVDQVDAKDDPTHWLARVDVRARTSDLDVAAAVRGVVSDRGRSPVPGTTLVVGLAVPAGGGRASVVVDPVDPDLVDTAARLRAESFVRNVDADRYGTRVEADALPSWTETVRRVRTDAGDRTVTVEAGDSSVEVDALHPGAALLAALDQAGARDLRSEVGTRYDRTDRGTPSRPFLRAIVTDPRGTATVLAGTRDEAAEDGVTPRTAFSLAGPDGTGATVVGLVGLPLDSAEPQDLEGPALPWVSADVSAETETVRSLAAESVARTWVDATVTTTVEPCAVGREALGNEQGTRAVATVLVPVFSRYPDAQVPFDRVTATWTAAGLTMSGRAMGLDEWTADDPAPHGVASADIRGTAEGLSLHVRSVCVG
;
A
#
# COMPACT_ATOMS: atom_id res chain seq x y z
N MET A 1 -44.94 -22.40 54.95
CA MET A 1 -44.11 -23.43 54.29
C MET A 1 -44.81 -23.84 53.00
N THR A 2 -44.47 -23.20 51.89
CA THR A 2 -45.08 -23.44 50.58
C THR A 2 -44.24 -24.45 49.82
N THR A 3 -44.77 -25.65 49.65
CA THR A 3 -44.14 -26.76 48.93
C THR A 3 -44.20 -26.50 47.42
N ILE A 4 -43.08 -26.07 46.85
CA ILE A 4 -42.91 -25.92 45.40
C ILE A 4 -42.85 -27.33 44.80
N ARG A 5 -43.75 -27.63 43.85
CA ARG A 5 -43.83 -28.93 43.18
C ARG A 5 -42.53 -29.20 42.38
N PRO A 6 -41.94 -30.41 42.45
CA PRO A 6 -40.65 -30.74 41.83
C PRO A 6 -40.64 -30.59 40.30
N THR A 7 -41.79 -30.57 39.65
CA THR A 7 -41.93 -30.35 38.20
C THR A 7 -41.70 -28.90 37.79
N VAL A 8 -41.98 -27.91 38.65
CA VAL A 8 -41.79 -26.48 38.36
C VAL A 8 -40.32 -26.08 38.46
N LEU A 9 -39.57 -26.70 39.39
CA LEU A 9 -38.14 -26.47 39.55
C LEU A 9 -37.34 -27.05 38.38
N ALA A 10 -37.74 -28.22 37.87
CA ALA A 10 -37.09 -28.86 36.72
C ALA A 10 -37.29 -28.08 35.40
N THR A 11 -38.46 -27.47 35.21
CA THR A 11 -38.75 -26.63 34.02
C THR A 11 -38.02 -25.30 34.08
N LEU A 12 -37.90 -24.68 35.26
CA LEU A 12 -37.11 -23.47 35.45
C LEU A 12 -35.61 -23.72 35.27
N LEU A 13 -35.08 -24.84 35.77
CA LEU A 13 -33.67 -25.20 35.54
C LEU A 13 -33.41 -25.47 34.05
N ALA A 14 -34.28 -26.21 33.36
CA ALA A 14 -34.12 -26.47 31.93
C ALA A 14 -34.15 -25.18 31.09
N LEU A 15 -35.06 -24.24 31.41
CA LEU A 15 -35.13 -22.94 30.73
C LEU A 15 -33.89 -22.08 31.00
N LEU A 16 -33.39 -22.07 32.23
CA LEU A 16 -32.16 -21.35 32.60
C LEU A 16 -30.93 -21.96 31.92
N THR A 17 -30.89 -23.29 31.79
CA THR A 17 -29.77 -23.99 31.13
C THR A 17 -29.80 -23.75 29.61
N VAL A 18 -30.97 -23.66 28.97
CA VAL A 18 -31.12 -23.26 27.56
C VAL A 18 -30.75 -21.79 27.33
N LEU A 19 -31.09 -20.89 28.26
CA LEU A 19 -30.69 -19.48 28.20
C LEU A 19 -29.18 -19.28 28.45
N LEU A 20 -28.57 -20.08 29.33
CA LEU A 20 -27.13 -20.04 29.62
C LEU A 20 -26.28 -20.75 28.56
N LEU A 21 -26.78 -21.83 27.94
CA LEU A 21 -26.11 -22.50 26.80
C LEU A 21 -26.33 -21.77 25.47
N GLY A 22 -27.49 -21.13 25.27
CA GLY A 22 -27.79 -20.30 24.11
C GLY A 22 -27.13 -18.91 24.16
N GLY A 23 -26.81 -18.42 25.36
CA GLY A 23 -26.12 -17.15 25.57
C GLY A 23 -24.62 -17.17 25.25
N CYS A 24 -24.01 -18.35 25.07
CA CYS A 24 -22.56 -18.48 24.86
C CYS A 24 -22.18 -18.99 23.46
N THR A 25 -23.11 -19.18 22.52
CA THR A 25 -22.79 -19.90 21.27
C THR A 25 -23.19 -19.25 19.95
N ARG A 26 -23.72 -18.02 19.88
CA ARG A 26 -23.83 -17.30 18.58
C ARG A 26 -24.22 -15.81 18.62
N GLY A 27 -25.09 -15.39 19.54
CA GLY A 27 -25.82 -14.12 19.36
C GLY A 27 -25.18 -12.82 19.88
N PHE A 28 -24.04 -12.85 20.58
CA PHE A 28 -23.51 -11.65 21.26
C PHE A 28 -22.26 -11.04 20.63
N LEU A 29 -21.72 -11.65 19.57
CA LEU A 29 -20.49 -11.20 18.89
C LEU A 29 -20.63 -11.08 17.36
N GLU A 30 -21.74 -11.51 16.77
CA GLU A 30 -22.01 -11.33 15.34
C GLU A 30 -22.83 -10.05 15.16
N THR A 31 -22.19 -8.98 14.68
CA THR A 31 -22.90 -7.80 14.18
C THR A 31 -23.85 -8.27 13.07
N PRO A 32 -25.15 -7.89 13.05
CA PRO A 32 -26.03 -8.28 11.98
C PRO A 32 -25.55 -7.71 10.64
N SER A 33 -25.77 -8.45 9.56
CA SER A 33 -25.44 -8.01 8.20
C SER A 33 -26.08 -6.66 7.89
N PRO A 34 -25.46 -5.83 7.03
CA PRO A 34 -25.99 -4.52 6.68
C PRO A 34 -27.42 -4.65 6.12
N LYS A 35 -28.30 -3.74 6.54
CA LYS A 35 -29.72 -3.82 6.19
C LYS A 35 -29.93 -3.86 4.66
N GLY A 36 -30.57 -4.92 4.18
CA GLY A 36 -30.90 -5.11 2.76
C GLY A 36 -29.77 -5.67 1.90
N SER A 37 -28.60 -5.95 2.49
CA SER A 37 -27.46 -6.58 1.79
C SER A 37 -27.81 -7.98 1.26
N GLU A 38 -28.39 -8.84 2.09
CA GLU A 38 -28.76 -10.21 1.71
C GLU A 38 -29.80 -10.24 0.58
N ASP A 39 -30.85 -9.41 0.67
CA ASP A 39 -31.87 -9.30 -0.38
C ASP A 39 -31.27 -8.76 -1.70
N ALA A 40 -30.40 -7.75 -1.61
CA ALA A 40 -29.73 -7.18 -2.76
C ALA A 40 -28.78 -8.18 -3.44
N LEU A 41 -28.02 -8.95 -2.64
CA LEU A 41 -27.16 -10.02 -3.11
C LEU A 41 -27.99 -11.13 -3.77
N ALA A 42 -29.08 -11.58 -3.16
CA ALA A 42 -29.95 -12.59 -3.75
C ALA A 42 -30.47 -12.16 -5.13
N ALA A 43 -30.94 -10.92 -5.24
CA ALA A 43 -31.37 -10.36 -6.52
C ALA A 43 -30.23 -10.29 -7.54
N LEU A 44 -29.01 -9.91 -7.11
CA LEU A 44 -27.83 -9.87 -7.99
C LEU A 44 -27.50 -11.27 -8.53
N LEU A 45 -27.53 -12.28 -7.66
CA LEU A 45 -27.28 -13.67 -8.05
C LEU A 45 -28.32 -14.19 -9.04
N ASP A 46 -29.59 -13.79 -8.90
CA ASP A 46 -30.64 -14.18 -9.84
C ASP A 46 -30.44 -13.57 -11.23
N ASP A 47 -30.07 -12.29 -11.31
CA ASP A 47 -29.74 -11.63 -12.58
C ASP A 47 -28.52 -12.30 -13.25
N LEU A 48 -27.48 -12.61 -12.47
CA LEU A 48 -26.29 -13.30 -12.97
C LEU A 48 -26.60 -14.71 -13.47
N ARG A 49 -27.47 -15.47 -12.79
CA ARG A 49 -27.91 -16.81 -13.23
C ARG A 49 -28.72 -16.76 -14.52
N ALA A 50 -29.41 -15.64 -14.79
CA ALA A 50 -30.18 -15.45 -16.01
C ALA A 50 -29.30 -15.14 -17.24
N LEU A 51 -28.03 -14.76 -17.05
CA LEU A 51 -27.13 -14.42 -18.14
C LEU A 51 -26.83 -15.64 -19.06
N PRO A 52 -26.91 -15.47 -20.39
CA PRO A 52 -26.39 -16.44 -21.33
C PRO A 52 -24.89 -16.69 -21.07
N GLY A 53 -24.48 -17.95 -21.05
CA GLY A 53 -23.10 -18.33 -20.81
C GLY A 53 -22.72 -18.49 -19.33
N VAL A 54 -23.58 -18.12 -18.37
CA VAL A 54 -23.36 -18.42 -16.95
C VAL A 54 -23.93 -19.80 -16.58
N ALA A 55 -23.11 -20.62 -15.95
CA ALA A 55 -23.47 -21.95 -15.46
C ALA A 55 -24.08 -21.89 -14.07
N ARG A 56 -23.46 -21.11 -13.19
CA ARG A 56 -23.77 -21.00 -11.76
C ARG A 56 -23.31 -19.63 -11.27
N ALA A 57 -24.08 -19.03 -10.37
CA ALA A 57 -23.64 -17.87 -9.59
C ALA A 57 -24.05 -18.09 -8.13
N GLU A 58 -23.09 -17.93 -7.23
CA GLU A 58 -23.24 -18.08 -5.78
C GLU A 58 -22.61 -16.89 -5.07
N GLY A 59 -22.98 -16.67 -3.83
CA GLY A 59 -22.37 -15.62 -3.04
C GLY A 59 -22.81 -15.64 -1.59
N ASP A 60 -22.07 -14.89 -0.79
CA ASP A 60 -22.21 -14.74 0.65
C ASP A 60 -21.97 -13.29 1.06
N VAL A 61 -22.49 -12.92 2.24
CA VAL A 61 -22.19 -11.66 2.91
C VAL A 61 -21.50 -12.00 4.22
N ASP A 62 -20.23 -11.65 4.32
CA ASP A 62 -19.37 -11.99 5.46
C ASP A 62 -18.74 -10.73 6.07
N GLN A 63 -18.59 -10.75 7.39
CA GLN A 63 -17.80 -9.76 8.11
C GLN A 63 -16.33 -10.18 8.09
N VAL A 64 -15.44 -9.29 7.62
CA VAL A 64 -14.01 -9.62 7.46
C VAL A 64 -13.27 -9.54 8.77
N ASP A 65 -13.56 -8.50 9.54
CA ASP A 65 -12.84 -8.17 10.76
C ASP A 65 -13.81 -7.79 11.88
N ALA A 66 -14.50 -8.78 12.43
CA ALA A 66 -15.48 -8.57 13.49
C ALA A 66 -14.89 -7.91 14.76
N LYS A 67 -13.57 -7.94 14.92
CA LYS A 67 -12.89 -7.54 16.15
C LYS A 67 -12.34 -6.12 16.06
N ASP A 68 -11.60 -5.81 15.00
CA ASP A 68 -10.86 -4.55 14.89
C ASP A 68 -11.57 -3.56 13.93
N ASP A 69 -12.36 -4.05 12.95
CA ASP A 69 -13.26 -3.23 12.12
C ASP A 69 -14.66 -3.88 11.94
N PRO A 70 -15.54 -3.76 12.95
CA PRO A 70 -16.85 -4.40 12.92
C PRO A 70 -17.79 -3.86 11.84
N THR A 71 -17.37 -2.82 11.10
CA THR A 71 -18.13 -2.24 9.98
C THR A 71 -17.66 -2.72 8.61
N HIS A 72 -16.57 -3.50 8.55
CA HIS A 72 -16.04 -4.02 7.30
C HIS A 72 -16.74 -5.32 6.88
N TRP A 73 -17.66 -5.18 5.93
CA TRP A 73 -18.42 -6.27 5.32
C TRP A 73 -18.04 -6.47 3.85
N LEU A 74 -17.93 -7.73 3.43
CA LEU A 74 -17.77 -8.12 2.04
C LEU A 74 -19.00 -8.87 1.56
N ALA A 75 -19.42 -8.56 0.33
CA ALA A 75 -20.27 -9.44 -0.45
C ALA A 75 -19.37 -10.15 -1.48
N ARG A 76 -19.22 -11.47 -1.38
CA ARG A 76 -18.46 -12.26 -2.35
C ARG A 76 -19.41 -12.92 -3.33
N VAL A 77 -19.10 -12.84 -4.62
CA VAL A 77 -19.88 -13.45 -5.68
C VAL A 77 -18.97 -14.29 -6.57
N ASP A 78 -19.22 -15.59 -6.62
CA ASP A 78 -18.54 -16.54 -7.49
C ASP A 78 -19.43 -16.90 -8.68
N VAL A 79 -18.99 -16.54 -9.88
CA VAL A 79 -19.66 -16.84 -11.14
C VAL A 79 -18.85 -17.89 -11.89
N ARG A 80 -19.52 -18.95 -12.39
CA ARG A 80 -18.90 -19.95 -13.27
C ARG A 80 -19.50 -19.87 -14.67
N ALA A 81 -18.67 -19.75 -15.69
CA ALA A 81 -19.10 -19.75 -17.08
C ALA A 81 -19.30 -21.19 -17.64
N ARG A 82 -20.19 -21.32 -18.62
CA ARG A 82 -20.40 -22.54 -19.44
C ARG A 82 -19.46 -22.60 -20.64
N THR A 83 -18.94 -21.46 -21.07
CA THR A 83 -18.11 -21.29 -22.26
C THR A 83 -16.67 -21.00 -21.85
N SER A 84 -15.71 -21.30 -22.71
CA SER A 84 -14.32 -20.86 -22.54
C SER A 84 -14.07 -19.41 -22.98
N ASP A 85 -15.09 -18.78 -23.60
CA ASP A 85 -15.04 -17.41 -24.08
C ASP A 85 -15.11 -16.40 -22.91
N LEU A 86 -14.17 -15.46 -22.90
CA LEU A 86 -14.07 -14.46 -21.83
C LEU A 86 -15.03 -13.28 -22.06
N ASP A 87 -15.71 -13.19 -23.20
CA ASP A 87 -16.73 -12.17 -23.48
C ASP A 87 -17.89 -12.18 -22.45
N VAL A 88 -18.11 -13.31 -21.77
CA VAL A 88 -19.05 -13.41 -20.65
C VAL A 88 -18.72 -12.45 -19.50
N ALA A 89 -17.45 -12.05 -19.35
CA ALA A 89 -17.03 -11.05 -18.36
C ALA A 89 -17.70 -9.70 -18.59
N ALA A 90 -17.84 -9.26 -19.85
CA ALA A 90 -18.51 -8.01 -20.18
C ALA A 90 -20.01 -8.04 -19.79
N ALA A 91 -20.66 -9.19 -19.97
CA ALA A 91 -22.06 -9.38 -19.57
C ALA A 91 -22.24 -9.36 -18.04
N VAL A 92 -21.36 -10.07 -17.32
CA VAL A 92 -21.34 -10.06 -15.84
C VAL A 92 -21.09 -8.65 -15.31
N ARG A 93 -20.09 -7.93 -15.86
CA ARG A 93 -19.82 -6.53 -15.53
C ARG A 93 -21.02 -5.63 -15.78
N GLY A 94 -21.74 -5.83 -16.88
CA GLY A 94 -22.97 -5.10 -17.20
C GLY A 94 -24.01 -5.21 -16.08
N VAL A 95 -24.34 -6.44 -15.67
CA VAL A 95 -25.29 -6.68 -14.57
C VAL A 95 -24.86 -6.04 -13.26
N VAL A 96 -23.58 -6.13 -12.91
CA VAL A 96 -23.03 -5.49 -11.70
C VAL A 96 -23.13 -3.96 -11.80
N SER A 97 -22.76 -3.39 -12.94
CA SER A 97 -22.71 -1.94 -13.17
C SER A 97 -24.10 -1.30 -13.23
N ASP A 98 -25.10 -2.00 -13.78
CA ASP A 98 -26.49 -1.55 -13.89
C ASP A 98 -27.13 -1.31 -12.50
N ARG A 99 -26.58 -1.94 -11.46
CA ARG A 99 -27.01 -1.77 -10.06
C ARG A 99 -26.35 -0.58 -9.34
N GLY A 100 -25.46 0.15 -10.04
CA GLY A 100 -24.85 1.38 -9.55
C GLY A 100 -23.63 1.16 -8.65
N ARG A 101 -23.25 2.21 -7.90
CA ARG A 101 -21.99 2.26 -7.14
C ARG A 101 -21.92 1.32 -5.92
N SER A 102 -23.07 0.87 -5.41
CA SER A 102 -23.15 -0.06 -4.28
C SER A 102 -24.20 -1.13 -4.59
N PRO A 103 -23.85 -2.14 -5.41
CA PRO A 103 -24.80 -3.18 -5.82
C PRO A 103 -25.35 -4.01 -4.66
N VAL A 104 -24.57 -4.12 -3.57
CA VAL A 104 -24.95 -4.74 -2.31
C VAL A 104 -24.73 -3.73 -1.18
N PRO A 105 -25.80 -3.12 -0.63
CA PRO A 105 -25.70 -2.01 0.32
C PRO A 105 -24.87 -2.33 1.56
N GLY A 106 -24.02 -1.39 1.97
CA GLY A 106 -23.23 -1.50 3.21
C GLY A 106 -22.10 -2.53 3.16
N THR A 107 -21.79 -3.07 1.98
CA THR A 107 -20.70 -4.03 1.77
C THR A 107 -19.74 -3.54 0.67
N THR A 108 -18.51 -4.05 0.69
CA THR A 108 -17.63 -4.02 -0.49
C THR A 108 -17.86 -5.28 -1.31
N LEU A 109 -18.25 -5.12 -2.57
CA LEU A 109 -18.50 -6.25 -3.47
C LEU A 109 -17.18 -6.76 -4.08
N VAL A 110 -17.00 -8.08 -4.07
CA VAL A 110 -15.92 -8.79 -4.77
C VAL A 110 -16.57 -9.82 -5.68
N VAL A 111 -16.23 -9.79 -6.97
CA VAL A 111 -16.80 -10.71 -7.97
C VAL A 111 -15.68 -11.52 -8.59
N GLY A 112 -15.77 -12.84 -8.53
CA GLY A 112 -14.89 -13.76 -9.25
C GLY A 112 -15.64 -14.42 -10.39
N LEU A 113 -15.07 -14.41 -11.60
CA LEU A 113 -15.59 -15.12 -12.76
C LEU A 113 -14.62 -16.23 -13.16
N ALA A 114 -15.02 -17.47 -12.94
CA ALA A 114 -14.32 -18.65 -13.41
C ALA A 114 -14.76 -19.05 -14.83
N VAL A 115 -13.83 -19.02 -15.78
CA VAL A 115 -14.02 -19.43 -17.17
C VAL A 115 -13.18 -20.69 -17.44
N PRO A 116 -13.81 -21.80 -17.89
CA PRO A 116 -13.09 -23.04 -18.16
C PRO A 116 -12.08 -22.91 -19.30
N ALA A 117 -11.10 -23.82 -19.30
CA ALA A 117 -10.18 -24.02 -20.41
C ALA A 117 -10.92 -24.44 -21.69
N GLY A 118 -10.41 -24.07 -22.85
CA GLY A 118 -11.00 -24.42 -24.14
C GLY A 118 -10.35 -23.71 -25.32
N GLY A 119 -10.40 -24.33 -26.52
CA GLY A 119 -9.85 -23.74 -27.74
C GLY A 119 -8.34 -23.44 -27.67
N GLY A 120 -7.58 -24.25 -26.96
CA GLY A 120 -6.14 -24.04 -26.75
C GLY A 120 -5.78 -22.96 -25.71
N ARG A 121 -6.77 -22.47 -24.93
CA ARG A 121 -6.57 -21.50 -23.85
C ARG A 121 -6.73 -22.15 -22.47
N ALA A 122 -5.93 -21.70 -21.53
CA ALA A 122 -5.96 -22.08 -20.11
C ALA A 122 -7.28 -21.69 -19.44
N SER A 123 -7.59 -22.28 -18.29
CA SER A 123 -8.69 -21.77 -17.44
C SER A 123 -8.30 -20.43 -16.82
N VAL A 124 -9.30 -19.64 -16.44
CA VAL A 124 -9.07 -18.36 -15.77
C VAL A 124 -10.11 -18.11 -14.69
N VAL A 125 -9.68 -17.59 -13.55
CA VAL A 125 -10.53 -16.89 -12.58
C VAL A 125 -10.15 -15.41 -12.66
N VAL A 126 -11.12 -14.53 -12.90
CA VAL A 126 -10.85 -13.10 -13.06
C VAL A 126 -11.91 -12.24 -12.38
N ASP A 127 -11.53 -11.08 -11.85
CA ASP A 127 -12.51 -10.04 -11.50
C ASP A 127 -13.08 -9.43 -12.80
N PRO A 128 -14.36 -9.68 -13.14
CA PRO A 128 -14.93 -9.21 -14.40
C PRO A 128 -15.19 -7.69 -14.39
N VAL A 129 -15.16 -7.04 -13.22
CA VAL A 129 -15.47 -5.61 -13.07
C VAL A 129 -14.33 -4.75 -13.60
N ASP A 130 -13.08 -5.21 -13.51
CA ASP A 130 -11.88 -4.54 -14.05
C ASP A 130 -11.63 -4.99 -15.51
N PRO A 131 -11.93 -4.15 -16.54
CA PRO A 131 -11.70 -4.51 -17.94
C PRO A 131 -10.22 -4.74 -18.27
N ASP A 132 -9.30 -4.00 -17.65
CA ASP A 132 -7.88 -4.10 -17.95
C ASP A 132 -7.31 -5.42 -17.41
N LEU A 133 -7.85 -5.88 -16.28
CA LEU A 133 -7.54 -7.19 -15.71
C LEU A 133 -8.06 -8.33 -16.57
N VAL A 134 -9.27 -8.21 -17.10
CA VAL A 134 -9.85 -9.17 -18.05
C VAL A 134 -9.00 -9.28 -19.31
N ASP A 135 -8.58 -8.16 -19.90
CA ASP A 135 -7.73 -8.13 -21.09
C ASP A 135 -6.34 -8.74 -20.82
N THR A 136 -5.78 -8.47 -19.65
CA THR A 136 -4.50 -9.06 -19.22
C THR A 136 -4.62 -10.57 -19.05
N ALA A 137 -5.65 -11.04 -18.35
CA ALA A 137 -5.89 -12.46 -18.16
C ALA A 137 -6.18 -13.18 -19.48
N ALA A 138 -6.81 -12.51 -20.45
CA ALA A 138 -7.05 -13.03 -21.80
C ALA A 138 -5.75 -13.28 -22.58
N ARG A 139 -4.75 -12.40 -22.46
CA ARG A 139 -3.44 -12.57 -23.10
C ARG A 139 -2.65 -13.70 -22.42
N LEU A 140 -2.55 -13.65 -21.08
CA LEU A 140 -1.81 -14.66 -20.31
C LEU A 140 -2.35 -16.07 -20.52
N ARG A 141 -3.68 -16.26 -20.52
CA ARG A 141 -4.28 -17.59 -20.71
C ARG A 141 -4.11 -18.17 -22.13
N ALA A 142 -3.66 -17.36 -23.09
CA ALA A 142 -3.39 -17.79 -24.46
C ALA A 142 -1.97 -18.38 -24.62
N GLU A 143 -1.10 -18.19 -23.63
CA GLU A 143 0.24 -18.75 -23.65
C GLU A 143 0.23 -20.27 -23.45
N SER A 144 1.00 -20.97 -24.29
CA SER A 144 0.95 -22.45 -24.38
C SER A 144 1.45 -23.19 -23.14
N PHE A 145 2.25 -22.54 -22.29
CA PHE A 145 2.78 -23.12 -21.04
C PHE A 145 1.85 -22.90 -19.85
N VAL A 146 0.81 -22.07 -20.00
CA VAL A 146 -0.11 -21.68 -18.92
C VAL A 146 -1.19 -22.73 -18.75
N ARG A 147 -1.38 -23.19 -17.51
CA ARG A 147 -2.45 -24.10 -17.10
C ARG A 147 -3.67 -23.34 -16.60
N ASN A 148 -3.43 -22.34 -15.76
CA ASN A 148 -4.46 -21.54 -15.11
C ASN A 148 -3.99 -20.11 -14.90
N VAL A 149 -4.91 -19.16 -14.96
CA VAL A 149 -4.69 -17.76 -14.57
C VAL A 149 -5.67 -17.41 -13.45
N ASP A 150 -5.18 -16.80 -12.39
CA ASP A 150 -6.01 -16.21 -11.34
C ASP A 150 -5.67 -14.71 -11.28
N ALA A 151 -6.65 -13.85 -11.50
CA ALA A 151 -6.44 -12.43 -11.65
C ALA A 151 -7.53 -11.66 -10.91
N ASP A 152 -7.17 -11.06 -9.77
CA ASP A 152 -8.09 -10.25 -8.98
C ASP A 152 -7.47 -8.88 -8.65
N ARG A 153 -8.15 -8.12 -7.81
CA ARG A 153 -7.69 -6.80 -7.35
C ARG A 153 -6.44 -6.85 -6.45
N TYR A 154 -6.08 -8.01 -5.93
CA TYR A 154 -4.94 -8.22 -5.03
C TYR A 154 -3.70 -8.67 -5.78
N GLY A 155 -3.86 -9.37 -6.90
CA GLY A 155 -2.75 -9.76 -7.74
C GLY A 155 -3.15 -10.58 -8.96
N THR A 156 -2.14 -10.92 -9.76
CA THR A 156 -2.31 -11.84 -10.89
C THR A 156 -1.31 -12.98 -10.73
N ARG A 157 -1.81 -14.21 -10.76
CA ARG A 157 -1.05 -15.45 -10.66
C ARG A 157 -1.26 -16.29 -11.92
N VAL A 158 -0.17 -16.87 -12.41
CA VAL A 158 -0.15 -17.76 -13.57
C VAL A 158 0.44 -19.09 -13.12
N GLU A 159 -0.35 -20.15 -13.18
CA GLU A 159 0.15 -21.51 -12.97
C GLU A 159 0.60 -22.10 -14.31
N ALA A 160 1.79 -22.68 -14.34
CA ALA A 160 2.38 -23.27 -15.53
C ALA A 160 2.87 -24.71 -15.29
N ASP A 161 2.73 -25.58 -16.29
CA ASP A 161 3.13 -27.00 -16.17
C ASP A 161 4.50 -27.27 -16.81
N ALA A 162 4.75 -26.76 -18.02
CA ALA A 162 5.95 -27.06 -18.80
C ALA A 162 6.57 -25.76 -19.35
N LEU A 163 7.42 -25.14 -18.54
CA LEU A 163 8.13 -23.92 -18.95
C LEU A 163 9.21 -24.25 -19.99
N PRO A 164 9.33 -23.46 -21.07
CA PRO A 164 10.46 -23.59 -22.01
C PRO A 164 11.80 -23.24 -21.33
N SER A 165 11.81 -22.14 -20.59
CA SER A 165 12.86 -21.68 -19.67
C SER A 165 12.31 -20.50 -18.85
N TRP A 166 12.96 -20.10 -17.76
CA TRP A 166 12.51 -18.92 -17.02
C TRP A 166 12.69 -17.64 -17.84
N THR A 167 13.79 -17.50 -18.57
CA THR A 167 14.06 -16.34 -19.44
C THR A 167 12.94 -16.12 -20.45
N GLU A 168 12.54 -17.16 -21.19
CA GLU A 168 11.50 -17.04 -22.21
C GLU A 168 10.11 -16.83 -21.59
N THR A 169 9.83 -17.50 -20.47
CA THR A 169 8.55 -17.38 -19.74
C THR A 169 8.35 -15.96 -19.23
N VAL A 170 9.33 -15.41 -18.50
CA VAL A 170 9.27 -14.05 -17.96
C VAL A 170 9.14 -13.02 -19.08
N ARG A 171 9.86 -13.20 -20.20
CA ARG A 171 9.77 -12.30 -21.37
C ARG A 171 8.34 -12.24 -21.92
N ARG A 172 7.67 -13.38 -22.05
CA ARG A 172 6.28 -13.47 -22.54
C ARG A 172 5.29 -12.87 -21.55
N VAL A 173 5.37 -13.32 -20.30
CA VAL A 173 4.50 -12.83 -19.22
C VAL A 173 4.62 -11.31 -19.07
N ARG A 174 5.83 -10.74 -19.08
CA ARG A 174 6.05 -9.29 -19.04
C ARG A 174 5.40 -8.56 -20.22
N THR A 175 5.48 -9.14 -21.42
CA THR A 175 4.85 -8.57 -22.61
C THR A 175 3.33 -8.53 -22.48
N ASP A 176 2.73 -9.60 -21.96
CA ASP A 176 1.29 -9.73 -21.82
C ASP A 176 0.72 -8.98 -20.61
N ALA A 177 1.48 -8.89 -19.53
CA ALA A 177 1.09 -8.22 -18.28
C ALA A 177 1.18 -6.68 -18.34
N GLY A 178 2.04 -6.14 -19.21
CA GLY A 178 2.33 -4.71 -19.23
C GLY A 178 2.99 -4.25 -17.93
N ASP A 179 2.40 -3.27 -17.26
CA ASP A 179 2.94 -2.68 -16.01
C ASP A 179 2.51 -3.42 -14.73
N ARG A 180 1.67 -4.45 -14.86
CA ARG A 180 1.17 -5.25 -13.73
C ARG A 180 2.21 -6.27 -13.29
N THR A 181 2.33 -6.45 -11.98
CA THR A 181 3.11 -7.54 -11.40
C THR A 181 2.32 -8.84 -11.51
N VAL A 182 2.96 -9.91 -11.99
CA VAL A 182 2.39 -11.24 -12.16
C VAL A 182 3.28 -12.28 -11.47
N THR A 183 2.71 -13.11 -10.62
CA THR A 183 3.41 -14.26 -10.04
C THR A 183 3.26 -15.48 -10.94
N VAL A 184 4.38 -16.03 -11.43
CA VAL A 184 4.39 -17.26 -12.23
C VAL A 184 4.80 -18.43 -11.35
N GLU A 185 3.93 -19.42 -11.23
CA GLU A 185 4.13 -20.63 -10.43
C GLU A 185 4.32 -21.85 -11.33
N ALA A 186 5.39 -22.62 -11.10
CA ALA A 186 5.68 -23.85 -11.83
C ALA A 186 6.28 -24.89 -10.88
N GLY A 187 5.46 -25.84 -10.44
CA GLY A 187 5.82 -26.78 -9.38
C GLY A 187 6.13 -26.04 -8.07
N ASP A 188 7.32 -26.27 -7.51
CA ASP A 188 7.79 -25.61 -6.28
C ASP A 188 8.44 -24.24 -6.50
N SER A 189 8.47 -23.76 -7.76
CA SER A 189 9.01 -22.47 -8.14
C SER A 189 7.92 -21.40 -8.25
N SER A 190 8.24 -20.18 -7.82
CA SER A 190 7.36 -19.01 -7.84
C SER A 190 8.19 -17.77 -8.17
N VAL A 191 7.95 -17.15 -9.32
CA VAL A 191 8.69 -15.96 -9.78
C VAL A 191 7.73 -14.82 -9.98
N GLU A 192 7.88 -13.76 -9.19
CA GLU A 192 7.19 -12.50 -9.44
C GLU A 192 7.86 -11.75 -10.60
N VAL A 193 7.04 -11.37 -11.57
CA VAL A 193 7.43 -10.71 -12.81
C VAL A 193 6.79 -9.33 -12.83
N ASP A 194 7.60 -8.31 -12.95
CA ASP A 194 7.14 -6.96 -13.25
C ASP A 194 7.87 -6.43 -14.51
N ALA A 195 7.70 -5.15 -14.83
CA ALA A 195 8.34 -4.54 -16.00
C ALA A 195 9.89 -4.61 -16.01
N LEU A 196 10.55 -4.79 -14.86
CA LEU A 196 12.00 -4.72 -14.69
C LEU A 196 12.61 -6.01 -14.12
N HIS A 197 11.90 -6.69 -13.21
CA HIS A 197 12.34 -7.86 -12.47
C HIS A 197 11.61 -9.13 -12.91
N PRO A 198 12.29 -10.29 -12.85
CA PRO A 198 13.74 -10.41 -12.73
C PRO A 198 14.45 -9.94 -14.03
N GLY A 199 15.69 -9.47 -13.91
CA GLY A 199 16.50 -9.00 -15.04
C GLY A 199 16.81 -10.14 -16.03
N ALA A 200 16.98 -9.81 -17.32
CA ALA A 200 17.20 -10.82 -18.36
C ALA A 200 18.53 -11.55 -18.18
N ALA A 201 19.59 -10.84 -17.79
CA ALA A 201 20.90 -11.45 -17.54
C ALA A 201 20.88 -12.41 -16.34
N LEU A 202 20.16 -12.05 -15.28
CA LEU A 202 19.94 -12.90 -14.10
C LEU A 202 19.24 -14.22 -14.48
N LEU A 203 18.14 -14.13 -15.24
CA LEU A 203 17.39 -15.31 -15.67
C LEU A 203 18.21 -16.22 -16.59
N ALA A 204 18.99 -15.65 -17.50
CA ALA A 204 19.87 -16.41 -18.38
C ALA A 204 20.92 -17.21 -17.59
N ALA A 205 21.50 -16.62 -16.54
CA ALA A 205 22.44 -17.31 -15.66
C ALA A 205 21.79 -18.47 -14.89
N LEU A 206 20.54 -18.31 -14.44
CA LEU A 206 19.80 -19.34 -13.71
C LEU A 206 19.36 -20.49 -14.62
N ASP A 207 18.89 -20.18 -15.83
CA ASP A 207 18.55 -21.17 -16.84
C ASP A 207 19.80 -22.00 -17.21
N GLN A 208 20.95 -21.36 -17.40
CA GLN A 208 22.22 -22.05 -17.67
C GLN A 208 22.69 -22.92 -16.50
N ALA A 209 22.45 -22.48 -15.26
CA ALA A 209 22.78 -23.24 -14.05
C ALA A 209 21.82 -24.41 -13.79
N GLY A 210 20.71 -24.50 -14.53
CA GLY A 210 19.67 -25.52 -14.31
C GLY A 210 18.99 -25.36 -12.96
N ALA A 211 18.73 -24.10 -12.55
CA ALA A 211 18.12 -23.77 -11.27
C ALA A 211 16.74 -24.43 -11.09
N ARG A 212 16.46 -24.87 -9.86
CA ARG A 212 15.20 -25.48 -9.42
C ARG A 212 14.70 -24.79 -8.16
N ASP A 213 13.44 -25.01 -7.82
CA ASP A 213 12.74 -24.41 -6.67
C ASP A 213 12.98 -22.90 -6.60
N LEU A 214 12.90 -22.27 -7.78
CA LEU A 214 13.23 -20.88 -7.97
C LEU A 214 12.16 -20.02 -7.31
N ARG A 215 12.54 -19.22 -6.33
CA ARG A 215 11.69 -18.20 -5.74
C ARG A 215 12.27 -16.84 -6.06
N SER A 216 11.47 -15.96 -6.63
CA SER A 216 11.86 -14.58 -6.88
C SER A 216 10.75 -13.66 -6.43
N GLU A 217 11.10 -12.69 -5.60
CA GLU A 217 10.21 -11.65 -5.10
C GLU A 217 10.69 -10.31 -5.64
N VAL A 218 9.77 -9.49 -6.12
CA VAL A 218 10.11 -8.13 -6.51
C VAL A 218 10.33 -7.30 -5.25
N GLY A 219 11.28 -6.38 -5.31
CA GLY A 219 11.52 -5.42 -4.23
C GLY A 219 10.81 -4.10 -4.48
N THR A 220 11.11 -3.14 -3.63
CA THR A 220 10.65 -1.76 -3.77
C THR A 220 11.24 -1.11 -5.01
N ARG A 221 10.41 -0.35 -5.73
CA ARG A 221 10.85 0.58 -6.76
C ARG A 221 10.86 2.00 -6.22
N TYR A 222 11.93 2.76 -6.48
CA TYR A 222 12.04 4.12 -5.96
C TYR A 222 11.08 5.11 -6.61
N ASP A 223 10.57 4.79 -7.81
CA ASP A 223 9.62 5.60 -8.57
C ASP A 223 8.15 5.35 -8.19
N ARG A 224 7.86 4.28 -7.44
CA ARG A 224 6.52 3.99 -6.93
C ARG A 224 6.35 4.62 -5.55
N THR A 225 5.17 5.18 -5.31
CA THR A 225 4.68 5.56 -3.99
C THR A 225 4.30 4.30 -3.17
N ASP A 226 5.20 3.31 -3.15
CA ASP A 226 5.01 2.10 -2.36
C ASP A 226 5.05 2.49 -0.88
N ARG A 227 3.90 2.39 -0.21
CA ARG A 227 3.69 2.77 1.20
C ARG A 227 4.29 1.76 2.20
N GLY A 228 5.17 0.87 1.74
CA GLY A 228 5.80 -0.18 2.54
C GLY A 228 7.20 0.19 3.02
N THR A 229 7.73 -0.56 3.97
CA THR A 229 9.16 -0.51 4.30
C THR A 229 9.96 -0.90 3.04
N PRO A 230 10.96 -0.10 2.62
CA PRO A 230 11.78 -0.44 1.47
C PRO A 230 12.35 -1.84 1.59
N SER A 231 12.19 -2.63 0.53
CA SER A 231 12.61 -4.02 0.45
C SER A 231 13.46 -4.24 -0.79
N ARG A 232 14.44 -5.12 -0.68
CA ARG A 232 15.33 -5.49 -1.78
C ARG A 232 14.71 -6.62 -2.60
N PRO A 233 14.80 -6.60 -3.94
CA PRO A 233 14.45 -7.77 -4.74
C PRO A 233 15.28 -8.97 -4.28
N PHE A 234 14.64 -10.13 -4.16
CA PHE A 234 15.28 -11.32 -3.60
C PHE A 234 15.05 -12.56 -4.45
N LEU A 235 16.11 -13.34 -4.61
CA LEU A 235 16.13 -14.58 -5.34
C LEU A 235 16.60 -15.73 -4.46
N ARG A 236 15.90 -16.86 -4.50
CA ARG A 236 16.34 -18.12 -3.91
C ARG A 236 16.23 -19.24 -4.92
N ALA A 237 17.25 -20.10 -5.02
CA ALA A 237 17.20 -21.25 -5.91
C ALA A 237 18.05 -22.42 -5.40
N ILE A 238 17.71 -23.62 -5.88
CA ILE A 238 18.55 -24.81 -5.78
C ILE A 238 19.31 -24.98 -7.08
N VAL A 239 20.63 -25.12 -7.00
CA VAL A 239 21.54 -25.27 -8.14
C VAL A 239 22.57 -26.37 -7.88
N THR A 240 23.14 -26.93 -8.95
CA THR A 240 24.11 -28.03 -8.83
C THR A 240 25.46 -27.56 -8.24
N ASP A 241 25.93 -26.37 -8.63
CA ASP A 241 27.17 -25.75 -8.14
C ASP A 241 26.89 -24.35 -7.57
N PRO A 242 26.47 -24.24 -6.29
CA PRO A 242 26.11 -22.96 -5.69
C PRO A 242 27.22 -21.91 -5.76
N ARG A 243 28.48 -22.31 -5.58
CA ARG A 243 29.60 -21.36 -5.56
C ARG A 243 29.98 -20.90 -6.96
N GLY A 244 29.99 -21.81 -7.94
CA GLY A 244 30.17 -21.46 -9.35
C GLY A 244 29.07 -20.53 -9.85
N THR A 245 27.80 -20.86 -9.59
CA THR A 245 26.66 -20.01 -9.97
C THR A 245 26.72 -18.65 -9.26
N ALA A 246 27.01 -18.60 -7.96
CA ALA A 246 27.16 -17.34 -7.23
C ALA A 246 28.29 -16.45 -7.83
N THR A 247 29.39 -17.05 -8.29
CA THR A 247 30.48 -16.31 -8.96
C THR A 247 30.01 -15.72 -10.29
N VAL A 248 29.16 -16.43 -11.04
CA VAL A 248 28.54 -15.91 -12.27
C VAL A 248 27.59 -14.75 -11.93
N LEU A 249 26.71 -14.90 -10.94
CA LEU A 249 25.77 -13.85 -10.53
C LEU A 249 26.50 -12.60 -10.01
N ALA A 250 27.59 -12.77 -9.27
CA ALA A 250 28.46 -11.68 -8.81
C ALA A 250 29.09 -10.88 -9.98
N GLY A 251 29.31 -11.52 -11.14
CA GLY A 251 29.79 -10.87 -12.36
C GLY A 251 28.68 -10.48 -13.35
N THR A 252 27.41 -10.71 -13.02
CA THR A 252 26.26 -10.42 -13.87
C THR A 252 25.73 -9.02 -13.57
N ARG A 253 25.40 -8.26 -14.62
CA ARG A 253 24.79 -6.92 -14.48
C ARG A 253 23.45 -7.04 -13.76
N ASP A 254 23.19 -6.15 -12.80
CA ASP A 254 21.85 -5.92 -12.28
C ASP A 254 21.30 -4.65 -12.92
N GLU A 255 20.55 -4.81 -14.03
CA GLU A 255 20.20 -3.68 -14.89
C GLU A 255 19.38 -2.62 -14.15
N ALA A 256 18.35 -3.03 -13.39
CA ALA A 256 17.46 -2.10 -12.69
C ALA A 256 18.19 -1.36 -11.55
N ALA A 257 19.08 -2.05 -10.83
CA ALA A 257 19.86 -1.43 -9.76
C ALA A 257 20.98 -0.53 -10.27
N GLU A 258 21.64 -0.90 -11.38
CA GLU A 258 22.65 -0.06 -12.01
C GLU A 258 22.07 1.19 -12.67
N ASP A 259 20.82 1.11 -13.13
CA ASP A 259 20.08 2.26 -13.65
C ASP A 259 19.45 3.11 -12.52
N GLY A 260 19.64 2.70 -11.25
CA GLY A 260 19.21 3.46 -10.07
C GLY A 260 17.71 3.47 -9.83
N VAL A 261 17.00 2.42 -10.28
CA VAL A 261 15.53 2.32 -10.20
C VAL A 261 15.07 1.48 -9.00
N THR A 262 15.89 0.50 -8.60
CA THR A 262 15.61 -0.39 -7.46
C THR A 262 16.88 -0.69 -6.66
N PRO A 263 16.74 -1.19 -5.42
CA PRO A 263 17.87 -1.78 -4.71
C PRO A 263 18.43 -2.96 -5.49
N ARG A 264 19.72 -3.23 -5.32
CA ARG A 264 20.41 -4.37 -5.95
C ARG A 264 19.84 -5.70 -5.50
N THR A 265 19.55 -6.60 -6.42
CA THR A 265 18.96 -7.92 -6.17
C THR A 265 19.86 -8.78 -5.29
N ALA A 266 19.34 -9.27 -4.18
CA ALA A 266 20.02 -10.27 -3.34
C ALA A 266 19.69 -11.69 -3.81
N PHE A 267 20.63 -12.61 -3.62
CA PHE A 267 20.42 -14.02 -3.93
C PHE A 267 20.85 -14.95 -2.80
N SER A 268 20.22 -16.13 -2.77
CA SER A 268 20.52 -17.23 -1.85
C SER A 268 20.45 -18.56 -2.61
N LEU A 269 21.60 -19.21 -2.79
CA LEU A 269 21.74 -20.43 -3.58
C LEU A 269 22.07 -21.61 -2.67
N ALA A 270 21.28 -22.69 -2.79
CA ALA A 270 21.49 -23.95 -2.09
C ALA A 270 21.90 -25.06 -3.06
N GLY A 271 22.66 -26.04 -2.56
CA GLY A 271 22.96 -27.27 -3.29
C GLY A 271 21.76 -28.22 -3.37
N PRO A 272 21.79 -29.25 -4.23
CA PRO A 272 20.66 -30.13 -4.54
C PRO A 272 20.07 -30.88 -3.34
N ASP A 273 20.87 -31.17 -2.32
CA ASP A 273 20.42 -31.91 -1.14
C ASP A 273 19.99 -31.01 0.03
N GLY A 274 20.06 -29.68 -0.12
CA GLY A 274 19.77 -28.73 0.97
C GLY A 274 20.69 -28.84 2.20
N THR A 275 21.66 -29.77 2.18
CA THR A 275 22.58 -30.10 3.27
C THR A 275 23.94 -29.42 3.15
N GLY A 276 24.16 -28.67 2.06
CA GLY A 276 25.36 -27.85 1.85
C GLY A 276 25.24 -26.43 2.42
N ALA A 277 26.37 -25.74 2.56
CA ALA A 277 26.36 -24.33 2.91
C ALA A 277 25.66 -23.50 1.82
N THR A 278 24.65 -22.72 2.23
CA THR A 278 24.00 -21.73 1.35
C THR A 278 24.99 -20.64 0.99
N VAL A 279 25.08 -20.30 -0.29
CA VAL A 279 25.88 -19.17 -0.77
C VAL A 279 24.95 -17.99 -0.98
N VAL A 280 25.22 -16.89 -0.28
CA VAL A 280 24.45 -15.65 -0.36
C VAL A 280 25.29 -14.55 -0.99
N GLY A 281 24.64 -13.59 -1.64
CA GLY A 281 25.32 -12.46 -2.26
C GLY A 281 24.37 -11.49 -2.93
N LEU A 282 24.94 -10.56 -3.68
CA LEU A 282 24.23 -9.52 -4.42
C LEU A 282 24.64 -9.60 -5.89
N VAL A 283 23.66 -9.46 -6.79
CA VAL A 283 23.91 -9.52 -8.24
C VAL A 283 24.82 -8.35 -8.66
N GLY A 284 25.89 -8.65 -9.40
CA GLY A 284 26.85 -7.65 -9.89
C GLY A 284 27.84 -7.12 -8.85
N LEU A 285 27.91 -7.72 -7.66
CA LEU A 285 28.95 -7.41 -6.67
C LEU A 285 29.81 -8.64 -6.37
N PRO A 286 31.13 -8.46 -6.10
CA PRO A 286 31.98 -9.54 -5.63
C PRO A 286 31.36 -10.26 -4.43
N LEU A 287 31.55 -11.59 -4.35
CA LEU A 287 31.14 -12.35 -3.18
C LEU A 287 31.79 -11.76 -1.92
N ASP A 288 31.05 -11.83 -0.80
CA ASP A 288 31.43 -11.26 0.49
C ASP A 288 31.53 -9.71 0.53
N SER A 289 31.00 -9.01 -0.50
CA SER A 289 30.85 -7.55 -0.44
C SER A 289 29.94 -7.14 0.72
N ALA A 290 30.26 -6.01 1.34
CA ALA A 290 29.36 -5.39 2.31
C ALA A 290 28.03 -5.03 1.63
N GLU A 291 26.94 -5.10 2.39
CA GLU A 291 25.63 -4.72 1.88
C GLU A 291 25.61 -3.22 1.50
N PRO A 292 25.17 -2.86 0.29
CA PRO A 292 25.06 -1.48 -0.13
C PRO A 292 23.95 -0.75 0.62
N GLN A 293 24.16 0.53 0.88
CA GLN A 293 23.15 1.44 1.44
C GLN A 293 22.25 1.97 0.32
N ASP A 294 21.55 1.07 -0.36
CA ASP A 294 20.69 1.34 -1.53
C ASP A 294 19.22 0.96 -1.25
N LEU A 295 18.82 0.76 0.01
CA LEU A 295 17.38 0.56 0.30
C LEU A 295 16.59 1.86 0.16
N GLU A 296 17.24 2.98 0.45
CA GLU A 296 16.70 4.31 0.20
C GLU A 296 17.06 4.71 -1.23
N GLY A 297 16.06 5.12 -2.01
CA GLY A 297 16.28 5.55 -3.39
C GLY A 297 17.22 6.73 -3.51
N PRO A 298 17.80 6.98 -4.69
CA PRO A 298 18.57 8.19 -4.90
C PRO A 298 17.67 9.41 -4.61
N ALA A 299 18.18 10.37 -3.85
CA ALA A 299 17.47 11.61 -3.60
C ALA A 299 17.11 12.27 -4.95
N LEU A 300 15.81 12.35 -5.26
CA LEU A 300 15.36 13.08 -6.44
C LEU A 300 15.75 14.56 -6.29
N PRO A 301 16.22 15.22 -7.37
CA PRO A 301 16.50 16.64 -7.33
C PRO A 301 15.21 17.40 -7.01
N TRP A 302 15.21 18.12 -5.89
CA TRP A 302 14.08 18.93 -5.46
C TRP A 302 13.76 20.00 -6.50
N VAL A 303 12.53 19.99 -6.99
CA VAL A 303 11.99 21.05 -7.85
C VAL A 303 11.08 21.91 -6.98
N SER A 304 11.50 23.16 -6.71
CA SER A 304 10.68 24.09 -5.92
C SER A 304 9.38 24.41 -6.64
N ALA A 305 8.24 24.18 -5.99
CA ALA A 305 6.96 24.73 -6.40
C ALA A 305 6.93 26.26 -6.21
N ASP A 306 6.02 26.94 -6.90
CA ASP A 306 5.74 28.35 -6.64
C ASP A 306 4.92 28.49 -5.35
N VAL A 307 5.56 29.03 -4.32
CA VAL A 307 4.97 29.28 -2.99
C VAL A 307 4.87 30.77 -2.69
N SER A 308 4.66 31.61 -3.72
CA SER A 308 4.61 33.06 -3.56
C SER A 308 3.47 33.51 -2.63
N ALA A 309 2.31 32.85 -2.70
CA ALA A 309 1.17 33.16 -1.83
C ALA A 309 1.45 32.77 -0.37
N GLU A 310 2.00 31.58 -0.15
CA GLU A 310 2.40 31.06 1.16
C GLU A 310 3.50 31.92 1.77
N THR A 311 4.45 32.38 0.95
CA THR A 311 5.53 33.28 1.37
C THR A 311 4.98 34.59 1.90
N GLU A 312 3.99 35.18 1.23
CA GLU A 312 3.36 36.41 1.71
C GLU A 312 2.54 36.18 2.98
N THR A 313 1.85 35.05 3.07
CA THR A 313 1.10 34.65 4.26
C THR A 313 1.99 34.52 5.50
N VAL A 314 3.09 33.74 5.44
CA VAL A 314 4.00 33.59 6.58
C VAL A 314 4.72 34.88 6.92
N ARG A 315 5.07 35.69 5.91
CA ARG A 315 5.66 37.02 6.09
C ARG A 315 4.71 37.96 6.83
N SER A 316 3.44 37.98 6.44
CA SER A 316 2.41 38.85 7.03
C SER A 316 2.17 38.50 8.50
N LEU A 317 2.02 37.21 8.82
CA LEU A 317 1.85 36.76 10.21
C LEU A 317 3.09 37.08 11.07
N ALA A 318 4.30 36.86 10.53
CA ALA A 318 5.54 37.22 11.22
C ALA A 318 5.65 38.74 11.44
N ALA A 319 5.32 39.55 10.43
CA ALA A 319 5.34 41.02 10.53
C ALA A 319 4.30 41.54 11.54
N GLU A 320 3.09 40.98 11.57
CA GLU A 320 2.10 41.33 12.60
C GLU A 320 2.61 40.95 13.99
N SER A 321 3.17 39.75 14.15
CA SER A 321 3.74 39.28 15.42
C SER A 321 4.81 40.27 15.94
N VAL A 322 5.70 40.75 15.07
CA VAL A 322 6.70 41.77 15.38
C VAL A 322 6.04 43.09 15.78
N ALA A 323 5.10 43.60 14.98
CA ALA A 323 4.46 44.88 15.22
C ALA A 323 3.79 44.94 16.61
N ARG A 324 3.20 43.82 17.06
CA ARG A 324 2.60 43.71 18.40
C ARG A 324 3.62 43.79 19.54
N THR A 325 4.89 43.47 19.31
CA THR A 325 5.95 43.65 20.31
C THR A 325 6.38 45.10 20.49
N TRP A 326 6.07 45.99 19.54
CA TRP A 326 6.56 47.36 19.46
C TRP A 326 8.09 47.46 19.41
N VAL A 327 8.76 46.44 18.90
CA VAL A 327 10.21 46.46 18.68
C VAL A 327 10.45 46.27 17.19
N ASP A 328 11.33 47.09 16.63
CA ASP A 328 11.68 46.97 15.22
C ASP A 328 12.52 45.71 15.00
N ALA A 329 12.03 44.84 14.10
CA ALA A 329 12.73 43.63 13.69
C ALA A 329 12.45 43.32 12.22
N THR A 330 13.45 42.79 11.52
CA THR A 330 13.34 42.47 10.10
C THR A 330 12.85 41.04 9.92
N VAL A 331 11.79 40.86 9.12
CA VAL A 331 11.31 39.54 8.71
C VAL A 331 12.06 39.10 7.46
N THR A 332 12.69 37.93 7.53
CA THR A 332 13.34 37.30 6.37
C THR A 332 12.53 36.08 5.94
N THR A 333 12.40 35.83 4.64
CA THR A 333 11.68 34.68 4.12
C THR A 333 12.58 33.80 3.26
N THR A 334 12.49 32.48 3.46
CA THR A 334 13.18 31.46 2.66
C THR A 334 12.20 30.40 2.18
N VAL A 335 12.61 29.62 1.19
CA VAL A 335 11.86 28.47 0.67
C VAL A 335 12.69 27.22 0.92
N GLU A 336 12.06 26.17 1.43
CA GLU A 336 12.73 24.91 1.77
C GLU A 336 11.87 23.69 1.40
N PRO A 337 12.49 22.52 1.16
CA PRO A 337 11.76 21.28 0.93
C PRO A 337 10.99 20.84 2.19
N CYS A 338 9.86 20.20 2.01
CA CYS A 338 9.04 19.63 3.07
C CYS A 338 8.37 18.32 2.65
N ALA A 339 7.93 17.55 3.63
CA ALA A 339 7.12 16.35 3.43
C ALA A 339 5.64 16.73 3.19
N VAL A 340 5.04 16.19 2.12
CA VAL A 340 3.59 16.30 1.91
C VAL A 340 2.91 15.23 2.77
N GLY A 341 2.37 15.63 3.93
CA GLY A 341 1.69 14.72 4.86
C GLY A 341 2.57 14.19 6.00
N ARG A 342 1.94 13.49 6.96
CA ARG A 342 2.60 13.00 8.19
C ARG A 342 3.42 11.71 7.99
N GLU A 343 3.31 11.06 6.85
CA GLU A 343 3.84 9.71 6.59
C GLU A 343 4.85 9.67 5.43
N ALA A 344 5.33 10.81 4.93
CA ALA A 344 6.19 10.85 3.75
C ALA A 344 7.56 10.18 4.00
N LEU A 345 7.77 9.01 3.39
CA LEU A 345 8.98 8.19 3.45
C LEU A 345 10.07 8.63 2.45
N GLY A 346 10.26 9.94 2.28
CA GLY A 346 11.46 10.51 1.63
C GLY A 346 11.33 10.97 0.16
N ASN A 347 10.25 10.60 -0.55
CA ASN A 347 10.10 10.92 -1.98
C ASN A 347 8.99 11.96 -2.30
N GLU A 348 8.08 12.23 -1.37
CA GLU A 348 7.04 13.26 -1.52
C GLU A 348 7.60 14.62 -1.09
N GLN A 349 8.42 15.21 -1.95
CA GLN A 349 9.04 16.51 -1.73
C GLN A 349 8.09 17.63 -2.15
N GLY A 350 7.42 18.25 -1.19
CA GLY A 350 6.76 19.52 -1.41
C GLY A 350 7.69 20.70 -1.11
N THR A 351 7.16 21.89 -1.27
CA THR A 351 7.83 23.17 -1.00
C THR A 351 7.05 23.93 0.06
N ARG A 352 7.75 24.49 1.04
CA ARG A 352 7.17 25.43 2.01
C ARG A 352 7.95 26.73 2.09
N ALA A 353 7.24 27.80 2.40
CA ALA A 353 7.82 29.07 2.78
C ALA A 353 8.03 29.14 4.29
N VAL A 354 9.13 29.74 4.71
CA VAL A 354 9.46 29.98 6.11
C VAL A 354 9.79 31.44 6.31
N ALA A 355 9.11 32.09 7.25
CA ALA A 355 9.47 33.41 7.74
C ALA A 355 10.24 33.29 9.05
N THR A 356 11.41 33.91 9.13
CA THR A 356 12.29 33.92 10.30
C THR A 356 12.49 35.35 10.79
N VAL A 357 12.42 35.53 12.10
CA VAL A 357 12.61 36.83 12.76
C VAL A 357 13.41 36.68 14.05
N LEU A 358 14.31 37.61 14.32
CA LEU A 358 14.86 37.85 15.65
C LEU A 358 14.37 39.21 16.16
N VAL A 359 13.57 39.20 17.23
CA VAL A 359 13.01 40.41 17.84
C VAL A 359 13.85 40.81 19.05
N PRO A 360 14.64 41.92 19.00
CA PRO A 360 15.57 42.30 20.06
C PRO A 360 14.87 42.98 21.24
N VAL A 361 14.04 42.22 21.95
CA VAL A 361 13.08 42.73 22.94
C VAL A 361 13.73 43.44 24.13
N PHE A 362 14.95 43.06 24.50
CA PHE A 362 15.66 43.62 25.65
C PHE A 362 16.10 45.08 25.48
N SER A 363 16.03 45.60 24.25
CA SER A 363 16.20 47.03 23.99
C SER A 363 15.07 47.90 24.57
N ARG A 364 13.90 47.30 24.82
CA ARG A 364 12.66 48.00 25.21
C ARG A 364 12.01 47.42 26.47
N TYR A 365 12.29 46.17 26.80
CA TYR A 365 11.69 45.45 27.92
C TYR A 365 12.76 44.87 28.86
N PRO A 366 12.51 44.82 30.18
CA PRO A 366 13.43 44.20 31.14
C PRO A 366 13.46 42.67 31.06
N ASP A 367 12.41 42.07 30.50
CA ASP A 367 12.28 40.64 30.25
C ASP A 367 11.55 40.40 28.92
N ALA A 368 11.51 39.13 28.48
CA ALA A 368 10.88 38.74 27.23
C ALA A 368 9.41 38.30 27.36
N GLN A 369 8.84 38.26 28.58
CA GLN A 369 7.52 37.67 28.83
C GLN A 369 6.42 38.50 28.16
N VAL A 370 6.42 39.82 28.35
CA VAL A 370 5.39 40.69 27.77
C VAL A 370 5.39 40.64 26.23
N PRO A 371 6.54 40.71 25.53
CA PRO A 371 6.59 40.49 24.09
C PRO A 371 6.19 39.08 23.67
N PHE A 372 6.58 38.05 24.43
CA PHE A 372 6.24 36.66 24.17
C PHE A 372 4.71 36.44 24.17
N ASP A 373 4.03 36.95 25.20
CA ASP A 373 2.56 36.85 25.34
C ASP A 373 1.84 37.53 24.16
N ARG A 374 2.41 38.61 23.63
CA ARG A 374 1.84 39.34 22.49
C ARG A 374 2.02 38.60 21.17
N VAL A 375 3.19 37.97 20.96
CA VAL A 375 3.42 37.13 19.78
C VAL A 375 2.47 35.93 19.79
N THR A 376 2.41 35.21 20.91
CA THR A 376 1.55 34.02 21.04
C THR A 376 0.05 34.35 20.99
N ALA A 377 -0.38 35.52 21.49
CA ALA A 377 -1.74 36.00 21.28
C ALA A 377 -2.06 36.27 19.79
N THR A 378 -1.09 36.75 19.01
CA THR A 378 -1.23 36.94 17.57
C THR A 378 -1.43 35.60 16.86
N TRP A 379 -0.65 34.58 17.25
CA TRP A 379 -0.75 33.23 16.70
C TRP A 379 -2.07 32.55 17.07
N THR A 380 -2.52 32.72 18.31
CA THR A 380 -3.83 32.23 18.76
C THR A 380 -4.95 32.86 17.93
N ALA A 381 -4.88 34.18 17.67
CA ALA A 381 -5.86 34.87 16.84
C ALA A 381 -5.83 34.40 15.37
N ALA A 382 -4.67 33.93 14.90
CA ALA A 382 -4.50 33.33 13.58
C ALA A 382 -4.90 31.84 13.52
N GLY A 383 -5.42 31.26 14.61
CA GLY A 383 -5.90 29.88 14.65
C GLY A 383 -4.85 28.82 15.00
N LEU A 384 -3.66 29.23 15.45
CA LEU A 384 -2.64 28.30 15.94
C LEU A 384 -2.90 27.93 17.40
N THR A 385 -2.65 26.67 17.75
CA THR A 385 -2.74 26.14 19.11
C THR A 385 -1.36 25.63 19.55
N MET A 386 -1.06 25.74 20.85
CA MET A 386 0.22 25.26 21.38
C MET A 386 0.25 23.73 21.36
N SER A 387 1.21 23.17 20.61
CA SER A 387 1.34 21.73 20.39
C SER A 387 2.43 21.10 21.25
N GLY A 388 3.41 21.88 21.68
CA GLY A 388 4.57 21.37 22.41
C GLY A 388 5.40 22.45 23.08
N ARG A 389 6.18 22.04 24.08
CA ARG A 389 7.21 22.86 24.71
C ARG A 389 8.40 21.98 25.08
N ALA A 390 9.58 22.34 24.60
CA ALA A 390 10.82 21.65 24.94
C ALA A 390 12.00 22.63 25.01
N MET A 391 12.77 22.60 26.10
CA MET A 391 14.03 23.35 26.23
C MET A 391 13.92 24.86 25.94
N GLY A 392 12.78 25.47 26.25
CA GLY A 392 12.51 26.90 26.01
C GLY A 392 12.10 27.26 24.58
N LEU A 393 11.82 26.26 23.74
CA LEU A 393 11.11 26.38 22.47
C LEU A 393 9.63 26.04 22.70
N ASP A 394 8.74 26.92 22.27
CA ASP A 394 7.30 26.68 22.24
C ASP A 394 6.87 26.47 20.80
N GLU A 395 6.18 25.35 20.57
CA GLU A 395 5.72 24.90 19.27
C GLU A 395 4.21 25.11 19.15
N TRP A 396 3.79 25.62 17.99
CA TRP A 396 2.41 25.96 17.69
C TRP A 396 2.03 25.36 16.34
N THR A 397 0.84 24.77 16.25
CA THR A 397 0.33 24.14 15.02
C THR A 397 -1.10 24.58 14.74
N ALA A 398 -1.49 24.61 13.47
CA ALA A 398 -2.89 24.78 13.09
C ALA A 398 -3.59 23.41 13.07
N ASP A 399 -4.83 23.36 13.57
CA ASP A 399 -5.67 22.16 13.51
C ASP A 399 -6.16 21.87 12.07
N ASP A 400 -6.44 22.93 11.31
CA ASP A 400 -6.70 22.90 9.87
C ASP A 400 -5.92 24.04 9.19
N PRO A 401 -4.77 23.76 8.56
CA PRO A 401 -3.91 24.79 7.99
C PRO A 401 -4.34 25.24 6.59
N ALA A 402 -5.25 24.50 5.93
CA ALA A 402 -5.66 24.76 4.54
C ALA A 402 -6.33 26.14 4.32
N PRO A 403 -7.17 26.67 5.23
CA PRO A 403 -7.81 27.98 5.04
C PRO A 403 -6.87 29.18 5.23
N HIS A 404 -5.73 28.98 5.90
CA HIS A 404 -4.88 30.07 6.39
C HIS A 404 -3.44 30.01 5.90
N GLY A 405 -3.04 28.92 5.22
CA GLY A 405 -1.72 28.76 4.59
C GLY A 405 -0.54 28.61 5.57
N VAL A 406 -0.76 28.76 6.88
CA VAL A 406 0.25 28.57 7.94
C VAL A 406 0.02 27.22 8.61
N ALA A 407 1.04 26.37 8.61
CA ALA A 407 0.98 25.05 9.24
C ALA A 407 1.46 25.07 10.70
N SER A 408 2.52 25.83 10.96
CA SER A 408 3.14 25.84 12.29
C SER A 408 3.92 27.13 12.54
N ALA A 409 4.15 27.44 13.81
CA ALA A 409 5.10 28.45 14.25
C ALA A 409 5.87 27.96 15.47
N ASP A 410 7.08 28.47 15.68
CA ASP A 410 7.81 28.28 16.92
C ASP A 410 8.47 29.57 17.41
N ILE A 411 8.53 29.70 18.73
CA ILE A 411 9.11 30.85 19.43
C ILE A 411 10.09 30.35 20.47
N ARG A 412 11.27 30.96 20.50
CA ARG A 412 12.31 30.68 21.48
C ARG A 412 12.87 31.96 22.08
N GLY A 413 12.98 31.99 23.41
CA GLY A 413 13.78 32.98 24.11
C GLY A 413 15.28 32.73 23.92
N THR A 414 16.01 33.76 23.51
CA THR A 414 17.47 33.74 23.34
C THR A 414 18.10 34.87 24.16
N ALA A 415 19.43 34.91 24.23
CA ALA A 415 20.14 36.04 24.86
C ALA A 415 19.93 37.37 24.09
N GLU A 416 19.62 37.29 22.80
CA GLU A 416 19.46 38.45 21.92
C GLU A 416 18.01 38.92 21.82
N GLY A 417 17.05 38.11 22.25
CA GLY A 417 15.63 38.42 22.25
C GLY A 417 14.76 37.20 21.91
N LEU A 418 13.66 37.41 21.19
CA LEU A 418 12.76 36.34 20.75
C LEU A 418 13.08 35.92 19.31
N SER A 419 13.39 34.63 19.11
CA SER A 419 13.54 34.02 17.78
C SER A 419 12.21 33.39 17.37
N LEU A 420 11.70 33.77 16.22
CA LEU A 420 10.42 33.32 15.67
C LEU A 420 10.64 32.62 14.33
N HIS A 421 9.98 31.49 14.13
CA HIS A 421 9.86 30.83 12.83
C HIS A 421 8.39 30.57 12.54
N VAL A 422 7.91 30.97 11.37
CA VAL A 422 6.54 30.71 10.89
C VAL A 422 6.64 29.94 9.59
N ARG A 423 5.99 28.77 9.51
CA ARG A 423 6.08 27.85 8.37
C ARG A 423 4.73 27.69 7.70
N SER A 424 4.72 27.75 6.38
CA SER A 424 3.52 27.51 5.59
C SER A 424 3.15 26.03 5.55
N VAL A 425 1.97 25.74 5.00
CA VAL A 425 1.65 24.40 4.49
C VAL A 425 2.69 23.95 3.45
N CYS A 426 2.86 22.64 3.34
CA CYS A 426 3.67 22.04 2.29
C CYS A 426 2.85 21.95 1.02
N VAL A 427 3.33 22.56 -0.07
CA VAL A 427 2.71 22.54 -1.40
C VAL A 427 3.44 21.53 -2.27
N GLY A 428 2.74 20.53 -2.79
CA GLY A 428 3.28 19.47 -3.65
C GLY A 428 2.74 19.52 -5.07
#